data_AF-A0AA37V1U4-F1
#
_entry.id   AF-A0AA37V1U4-F1
#
_cell.length_a   1.000
_cell.length_b   1.000
_cell.length_c   1.000
_cell.angle_alpha   90.00
_cell.angle_beta   90.00
_cell.angle_gamma   90.00
#
_symmetry.space_group_name_H-M   'P 1'
#
loop_
_entity.id
_entity.type
_entity.pdbx_description
1 polymer ?
#
loop_
_entity_poly.entity_id
_entity_poly.type
_entity_poly.pdbx_seq_one_letter_code
_entity_poly.pdbx_strand_id
1 'polypeptide(L)'
;MTPGSADALVAGRPYADMRAVDKVLTTAQLDSATRRTVYARVFKPLDLNTATGEEIVLIPGVGRKMRHEFEEYRPYKDIARFRREIGKYVDSTEVARLEKYVTIK
;
A
#
# COMPACT_ATOMS: atom_id res chain seq x y z
N MET A 1 11.18 6.65 14.03
CA MET A 1 12.22 6.36 13.02
C MET A 1 13.53 6.94 13.51
N THR A 2 14.61 6.16 13.52
CA THR A 2 15.95 6.64 13.88
C THR A 2 16.65 7.22 12.64
N PRO A 3 17.69 8.07 12.79
CA PRO A 3 18.47 8.56 11.64
C PRO A 3 18.99 7.42 10.74
N GLY A 4 19.55 6.36 11.33
CA GLY A 4 20.10 5.23 10.55
C GLY A 4 19.05 4.44 9.74
N SER A 5 17.79 4.39 10.20
CA SER A 5 16.72 3.74 9.41
C SER A 5 16.23 4.62 8.26
N ALA A 6 16.30 5.94 8.40
CA ALA A 6 16.04 6.88 7.31
C ALA A 6 17.11 6.76 6.21
N ASP A 7 18.38 6.69 6.59
CA ASP A 7 19.50 6.57 5.65
C ASP A 7 19.43 5.26 4.86
N ALA A 8 19.11 4.14 5.51
CA ALA A 8 18.90 2.86 4.84
C ALA A 8 17.74 2.92 3.82
N LEU A 9 16.66 3.63 4.16
CA LEU A 9 15.52 3.83 3.25
C LEU A 9 15.87 4.73 2.05
N VAL A 10 16.79 5.68 2.22
CA VAL A 10 17.26 6.53 1.12
C VAL A 10 18.24 5.76 0.23
N ALA A 11 19.19 5.03 0.82
CA ALA A 11 20.21 4.27 0.12
C ALA A 11 19.64 3.12 -0.73
N GLY A 12 18.48 2.57 -0.36
CA GLY A 12 17.82 1.48 -1.11
C GLY A 12 17.00 1.93 -2.33
N ARG A 13 16.97 3.23 -2.66
CA ARG A 13 16.21 3.73 -3.81
C ARG A 13 16.93 3.44 -5.14
N PRO A 14 16.20 3.21 -6.25
CA PRO A 14 14.74 3.15 -6.34
C PRO A 14 14.20 1.77 -5.88
N TYR A 15 13.04 1.79 -5.23
CA TYR A 15 12.35 0.55 -4.83
C TYR A 15 11.48 0.00 -5.96
N ALA A 16 11.54 -1.33 -6.14
CA ALA A 16 10.69 -2.03 -7.09
C ALA A 16 9.21 -1.99 -6.67
N ASP A 17 8.93 -2.21 -5.38
CA ASP A 17 7.59 -2.32 -4.83
C ASP A 17 7.60 -1.98 -3.31
N MET A 18 6.44 -2.02 -2.66
CA MET A 18 6.37 -1.73 -1.22
C MET A 18 6.89 -2.87 -0.33
N ARG A 19 7.04 -4.08 -0.86
CA ARG A 19 7.67 -5.20 -0.13
C ARG A 19 9.17 -4.97 0.04
N ALA A 20 9.83 -4.40 -0.97
CA ALA A 20 11.23 -3.99 -0.88
C ALA A 20 11.44 -2.89 0.18
N VAL A 21 10.49 -1.95 0.28
CA VAL A 21 10.47 -0.94 1.34
C VAL A 21 10.28 -1.59 2.72
N ASP A 22 9.24 -2.44 2.87
CA ASP A 22 8.94 -3.15 4.12
C ASP A 22 10.11 -4.00 4.63
N LYS A 23 10.84 -4.65 3.71
CA LYS A 23 12.04 -5.42 4.03
C LYS A 23 13.12 -4.55 4.68
N VAL A 24 13.41 -3.37 4.13
CA VAL A 24 14.41 -2.45 4.71
C VAL A 24 14.01 -2.03 6.12
N LEU A 25 12.74 -1.65 6.32
CA LEU A 25 12.26 -1.22 7.63
C LEU A 25 12.27 -2.36 8.66
N THR A 26 11.97 -3.58 8.23
CA THR A 26 12.02 -4.78 9.08
C THR A 26 13.46 -5.17 9.43
N THR A 27 14.39 -5.09 8.47
CA THR A 27 15.83 -5.29 8.73
C THR A 27 16.37 -4.24 9.71
N ALA A 28 15.85 -3.02 9.66
CA ALA A 28 16.15 -1.97 10.65
C ALA A 28 15.41 -2.17 11.99
N GLN A 29 14.73 -3.31 12.18
CA GLN A 29 14.02 -3.70 13.41
C GLN A 29 12.97 -2.67 13.86
N LEU A 30 12.38 -1.93 12.92
CA LEU A 30 11.28 -1.03 13.23
C LEU A 30 10.02 -1.82 13.56
N ASP A 31 9.40 -1.47 14.69
CA ASP A 31 8.14 -2.07 15.10
C ASP A 31 7.02 -1.80 14.09
N SER A 32 5.97 -2.61 14.15
CA SER A 32 4.84 -2.53 13.21
C SER A 32 4.04 -1.24 13.28
N ALA A 33 4.03 -0.52 14.41
CA ALA A 33 3.37 0.79 14.49
C ALA A 33 4.22 1.85 13.78
N THR A 34 5.53 1.87 14.03
CA THR A 34 6.47 2.77 13.36
C THR A 34 6.47 2.55 11.85
N ARG A 35 6.51 1.29 11.37
CA ARG A 35 6.42 0.98 9.93
C ARG A 35 5.16 1.54 9.27
N ARG A 36 4.00 1.41 9.93
CA ARG A 36 2.73 1.99 9.44
C ARG A 36 2.79 3.52 9.27
N THR A 37 3.49 4.23 10.16
CA THR A 37 3.70 5.68 9.99
C THR A 37 4.56 6.02 8.78
N VAL A 38 5.52 5.14 8.44
CA VAL A 38 6.33 5.29 7.23
C VAL A 38 5.47 5.04 5.99
N TYR A 39 4.67 3.97 5.94
CA TYR A 39 3.79 3.66 4.80
C TYR A 39 2.77 4.76 4.52
N ALA A 40 2.29 5.45 5.54
CA ALA A 40 1.37 6.58 5.36
C ALA A 40 2.01 7.81 4.69
N ARG A 41 3.35 7.91 4.68
CA ARG A 41 4.10 9.07 4.15
C ARG A 41 4.90 8.73 2.90
N VAL A 42 5.40 7.50 2.83
CA VAL A 42 6.24 6.98 1.76
C VAL A 42 5.59 5.71 1.26
N PHE A 43 4.87 5.82 0.15
CA PHE A 43 4.23 4.68 -0.50
C PHE A 43 4.41 4.78 -2.00
N LYS A 44 4.86 3.69 -2.62
CA LYS A 44 4.84 3.54 -4.08
C LYS A 44 3.48 2.97 -4.46
N PRO A 45 2.67 3.67 -5.27
CA PRO A 45 1.38 3.14 -5.70
C PRO A 45 1.55 1.77 -6.38
N LEU A 46 0.78 0.79 -5.93
CA LEU A 46 0.78 -0.56 -6.49
C LEU A 46 -0.24 -0.67 -7.62
N ASP A 47 0.02 -1.49 -8.63
CA ASP A 47 -0.97 -1.78 -9.66
C ASP A 47 -1.96 -2.83 -9.14
N LEU A 48 -3.24 -2.47 -9.04
CA LEU A 48 -4.25 -3.36 -8.47
C LEU A 48 -4.47 -4.62 -9.28
N ASN A 49 -4.13 -4.64 -10.57
CA ASN A 49 -4.29 -5.82 -11.40
C ASN A 49 -3.22 -6.89 -11.13
N THR A 50 -2.06 -6.50 -10.59
CA THR A 50 -0.88 -7.36 -10.47
C THR A 50 -0.30 -7.47 -9.07
N ALA A 51 -0.62 -6.54 -8.16
CA ALA A 51 -0.09 -6.54 -6.80
C ALA A 51 -0.41 -7.84 -6.04
N THR A 52 0.50 -8.24 -5.14
CA THR A 52 0.25 -9.39 -4.28
C THR A 52 -0.59 -9.00 -3.07
N GLY A 53 -1.28 -9.97 -2.48
CA GLY A 53 -2.03 -9.75 -1.24
C GLY A 53 -1.13 -9.28 -0.08
N GLU A 54 0.13 -9.71 -0.05
CA GLU A 54 1.14 -9.24 0.92
C GLU A 54 1.45 -7.76 0.76
N GLU A 55 1.53 -7.27 -0.47
CA GLU A 55 1.76 -5.85 -0.73
C GLU A 55 0.53 -5.00 -0.42
N ILE A 56 -0.67 -5.49 -0.76
CA ILE A 56 -1.93 -4.78 -0.49
C ILE A 56 -2.12 -4.49 1.00
N VAL A 57 -1.78 -5.44 1.88
CA VAL A 57 -1.92 -5.22 3.35
C VAL A 57 -0.89 -4.25 3.93
N LEU A 58 0.10 -3.79 3.13
CA LEU A 58 0.98 -2.70 3.54
C LEU A 58 0.30 -1.33 3.41
N ILE A 59 -0.79 -1.22 2.65
CA ILE A 59 -1.59 0.01 2.60
C ILE A 59 -2.11 0.30 4.03
N PRO A 60 -1.83 1.49 4.60
CA PRO A 60 -2.33 1.83 5.93
C PRO A 60 -3.85 1.68 6.01
N GLY A 61 -4.32 0.96 7.02
CA GLY A 61 -5.76 0.71 7.24
C GLY A 61 -6.35 -0.46 6.43
N VAL A 62 -5.60 -1.09 5.52
CA VAL A 62 -6.08 -2.25 4.75
C VAL A 62 -5.79 -3.55 5.49
N GLY A 63 -6.85 -4.19 5.96
CA GLY A 63 -6.81 -5.53 6.56
C GLY A 63 -7.17 -6.64 5.57
N ARG A 64 -7.26 -7.88 6.08
CA ARG A 64 -7.56 -9.09 5.28
C ARG A 64 -8.86 -8.98 4.46
N LYS A 65 -9.90 -8.36 5.03
CA LYS A 65 -11.19 -8.18 4.35
C LYS A 65 -11.04 -7.27 3.13
N MET A 66 -10.53 -6.06 3.32
CA MET A 66 -10.36 -5.11 2.21
C MET A 66 -9.37 -5.61 1.15
N ARG A 67 -8.31 -6.33 1.57
CA ARG A 67 -7.42 -7.03 0.63
C ARG A 67 -8.20 -7.99 -0.27
N HIS A 68 -9.11 -8.78 0.30
CA HIS A 68 -9.93 -9.71 -0.48
C HIS A 68 -10.80 -8.99 -1.50
N GLU A 69 -11.46 -7.88 -1.11
CA GLU A 69 -12.25 -7.07 -2.04
C GLU A 69 -11.36 -6.54 -3.19
N PHE A 70 -10.14 -6.08 -2.88
CA PHE A 70 -9.19 -5.63 -3.90
C PHE A 70 -8.86 -6.73 -4.91
N GLU A 71 -8.69 -7.97 -4.44
CA GLU A 71 -8.38 -9.13 -5.27
C GLU A 71 -9.59 -9.60 -6.09
N GLU A 72 -10.78 -9.59 -5.51
CA GLU A 72 -12.02 -10.12 -6.12
C GLU A 72 -12.47 -9.32 -7.34
N TYR A 73 -12.35 -7.99 -7.32
CA TYR A 73 -12.80 -7.15 -8.44
C TYR A 73 -11.82 -7.05 -9.60
N ARG A 74 -10.69 -7.75 -9.56
CA ARG A 74 -9.75 -7.82 -10.68
C ARG A 74 -10.41 -8.46 -11.91
N PRO A 75 -10.11 -7.99 -13.13
CA PRO A 75 -9.26 -6.84 -13.43
C PRO A 75 -10.00 -5.51 -13.28
N TYR A 76 -9.37 -4.51 -12.69
CA TYR A 76 -9.82 -3.13 -12.75
C TYR A 76 -9.50 -2.56 -14.13
N LYS A 77 -10.53 -2.01 -14.80
CA LYS A 77 -10.36 -1.41 -16.13
C LYS A 77 -9.89 0.04 -16.05
N ASP A 78 -10.36 0.75 -15.03
CA ASP A 78 -10.10 2.17 -14.81
C ASP A 78 -10.39 2.52 -13.35
N ILE A 79 -10.01 3.72 -12.95
CA ILE A 79 -10.18 4.18 -11.58
C ILE A 79 -11.65 4.39 -11.21
N ALA A 80 -12.56 4.56 -12.18
CA ALA A 80 -13.98 4.65 -11.93
C ALA A 80 -14.56 3.28 -11.50
N ARG A 81 -14.07 2.17 -12.05
CA ARG A 81 -14.35 0.82 -11.55
C ARG A 81 -13.87 0.66 -10.11
N PHE A 82 -12.65 1.10 -9.78
CA PHE A 82 -12.16 1.08 -8.40
C PHE A 82 -13.10 1.82 -7.44
N ARG A 83 -13.44 3.08 -7.75
CA ARG A 83 -14.33 3.89 -6.90
C ARG A 83 -15.70 3.25 -6.71
N ARG A 84 -16.29 2.69 -7.77
CA ARG A 84 -17.60 2.04 -7.72
C ARG A 84 -17.60 0.76 -6.89
N GLU A 85 -16.63 -0.12 -7.12
CA GLU A 85 -16.60 -1.42 -6.43
C GLU A 85 -16.18 -1.27 -4.96
N ILE A 86 -15.13 -0.48 -4.68
CA ILE A 86 -14.65 -0.26 -3.31
C ILE A 86 -15.60 0.62 -2.50
N GLY A 87 -16.28 1.57 -3.14
CA GLY A 87 -17.30 2.41 -2.50
C GLY A 87 -18.53 1.65 -1.96
N LYS A 88 -18.68 0.35 -2.27
CA LYS A 88 -19.70 -0.51 -1.63
C LYS A 88 -19.36 -0.86 -0.18
N TYR A 89 -18.09 -0.75 0.21
CA TYR A 89 -17.58 -1.25 1.50
C TYR A 89 -17.11 -0.15 2.45
N VAL A 90 -16.80 1.03 1.91
CA VAL A 90 -16.27 2.17 2.64
C VAL A 90 -16.85 3.47 2.09
N ASP A 91 -16.84 4.52 2.90
CA ASP A 91 -17.32 5.83 2.49
C ASP A 91 -16.41 6.49 1.44
N SER A 92 -16.90 7.58 0.84
CA SER A 92 -16.19 8.32 -0.20
C SER A 92 -14.87 8.94 0.27
N THR A 93 -14.74 9.25 1.56
CA THR A 93 -13.50 9.79 2.13
C THR A 93 -12.43 8.70 2.14
N GLU A 94 -12.81 7.49 2.54
CA GLU A 94 -11.92 6.34 2.56
C GLU A 94 -11.58 5.85 1.15
N VAL A 95 -12.53 5.86 0.21
CA VAL A 95 -12.24 5.61 -1.22
C VAL A 95 -11.16 6.58 -1.72
N ALA A 96 -11.34 7.88 -1.49
CA ALA A 96 -10.39 8.90 -1.93
C ALA A 96 -9.02 8.75 -1.25
N ARG A 97 -8.98 8.24 -0.01
CA ARG A 97 -7.73 7.92 0.68
C ARG A 97 -7.02 6.72 0.04
N LEU A 98 -7.75 5.61 -0.17
CA LEU A 98 -7.20 4.38 -0.74
C LEU A 98 -6.72 4.58 -2.18
N GLU A 99 -7.39 5.45 -2.95
CA GLU A 99 -7.02 5.78 -4.32
C GLU A 99 -5.57 6.28 -4.45
N LYS A 100 -5.04 6.96 -3.42
CA LYS A 100 -3.66 7.48 -3.40
C LYS A 100 -2.60 6.38 -3.39
N TYR A 101 -2.97 5.16 -3.05
CA TYR A 101 -2.06 4.02 -2.89
C TYR A 101 -2.06 3.08 -4.09
N VAL A 102 -2.90 3.33 -5.09
CA VAL A 102 -3.17 2.39 -6.17
C VAL A 102 -3.01 3.02 -7.54
N THR A 103 -2.68 2.19 -8.51
CA THR A 103 -2.71 2.48 -9.95
C THR A 103 -3.44 1.35 -10.65
N ILE A 104 -3.83 1.61 -11.90
CA ILE A 104 -4.43 0.63 -12.78
C ILE A 104 -3.65 0.72 -14.09
N LYS A 105 -3.09 -0.41 -14.52
CA LYS A 105 -2.29 -0.53 -15.74
C LYS A 105 -2.81 -1.68 -16.60
#